data_AF-A0AAV4S214-F1
#
_entry.id   AF-A0AAV4S214-F1
#
_cell.length_a   1.000
_cell.length_b   1.000
_cell.length_c   1.000
_cell.angle_alpha   90.00
_cell.angle_beta   90.00
_cell.angle_gamma   90.00
#
_symmetry.space_group_name_H-M   'P 1'
#
loop_
_entity.id
_entity.type
_entity.pdbx_description
1 polymer ?
#
loop_
_entity_poly.entity_id
_entity_poly.type
_entity_poly.pdbx_seq_one_letter_code
_entity_poly.pdbx_strand_id
1 'polypeptide(L)'
;MYRVFTYQNSYKYLDNLQSLIDSCNCSVHRSHGFAPANVMEADEPLLYKSLYNISSPIQFRFAVDDVVRISKARKVFKKGYLPGWTEEMFKIYKRYPTNPRPMFYKIPLIKKL
;
A
#
# COMPACT_ATOMS: atom_id res chain seq x y z
N MET A 1 6.40 16.74 -11.77
CA MET A 1 7.88 16.71 -11.80
C MET A 1 8.43 16.37 -13.19
N TYR A 2 8.18 15.19 -13.77
CA TYR A 2 8.68 14.82 -15.12
C TYR A 2 8.41 15.88 -16.21
N ARG A 3 7.18 16.44 -16.24
CA ARG A 3 6.80 17.50 -17.19
C ARG A 3 7.68 18.75 -17.11
N VAL A 4 8.16 19.11 -15.92
CA VAL A 4 9.03 20.28 -15.72
C VAL A 4 10.44 19.98 -16.24
N PHE A 5 10.95 18.77 -15.99
CA PHE A 5 12.26 18.34 -16.47
C PHE A 5 12.32 18.28 -18.00
N THR A 6 11.26 17.78 -18.64
CA THR A 6 11.18 17.76 -20.10
C THR A 6 11.11 19.16 -20.70
N TYR A 7 10.39 20.09 -20.05
CA TYR A 7 10.24 21.47 -20.54
C TYR A 7 11.54 22.27 -20.40
N GLN A 8 12.24 22.13 -19.27
CA GLN A 8 13.47 22.86 -19.00
C GLN A 8 14.73 22.19 -19.55
N ASN A 9 14.60 20.97 -20.10
CA ASN A 9 15.72 20.10 -20.51
C ASN A 9 16.84 20.01 -19.46
N SER A 10 16.44 19.92 -18.19
CA SER A 10 17.34 19.94 -17.03
C SER A 10 16.72 19.16 -15.88
N TYR A 11 17.57 18.45 -15.13
CA TYR A 11 17.18 17.73 -13.92
C TYR A 11 17.39 18.56 -12.63
N LYS A 12 17.75 19.84 -12.76
CA LYS A 12 17.86 20.75 -11.61
C LYS A 12 16.46 21.04 -11.07
N TYR A 13 16.11 20.40 -9.95
CA TYR A 13 14.77 20.49 -9.38
C TYR A 13 14.68 21.45 -8.20
N LEU A 14 15.80 21.82 -7.57
CA LEU A 14 15.81 22.68 -6.38
C LEU A 14 15.14 24.03 -6.66
N ASP A 15 15.45 24.64 -7.80
CA ASP A 15 14.92 25.95 -8.20
C ASP A 15 13.40 25.95 -8.41
N ASN A 16 12.82 24.80 -8.76
CA ASN A 16 11.38 24.64 -8.98
C ASN A 16 10.70 23.82 -7.88
N LEU A 17 11.40 23.50 -6.79
CA LEU A 17 10.88 22.60 -5.77
C LEU A 17 9.65 23.22 -5.09
N GLN A 18 9.74 24.52 -4.78
CA GLN A 18 8.65 25.24 -4.13
C GLN A 18 7.39 25.25 -5.00
N SER A 19 7.51 25.59 -6.28
CA SER A 19 6.36 25.63 -7.20
C SER A 19 5.72 24.25 -7.41
N LEU A 20 6.51 23.17 -7.35
CA LEU A 20 6.00 21.80 -7.39
C LEU A 20 5.22 21.44 -6.12
N ILE A 21 5.72 21.82 -4.94
CA ILE A 21 5.04 21.59 -3.66
C ILE A 21 3.70 22.34 -3.65
N ASP A 22 3.70 23.61 -4.04
CA ASP A 22 2.49 24.43 -4.08
C ASP A 22 1.46 23.84 -5.06
N SER A 23 1.91 23.38 -6.23
CA SER A 23 1.04 22.70 -7.19
C SER A 23 0.44 21.42 -6.62
N CYS A 24 1.21 20.60 -5.90
CA CYS A 24 0.68 19.38 -5.27
C CYS A 24 -0.33 19.70 -4.16
N ASN A 25 -0.04 20.68 -3.31
CA ASN A 25 -0.89 21.02 -2.15
C ASN A 25 -2.19 21.73 -2.54
N CYS A 26 -2.18 22.53 -3.60
CA CYS A 26 -3.34 23.29 -4.07
C CYS A 26 -4.15 22.56 -5.15
N SER A 27 -3.62 21.50 -5.76
CA SER A 27 -4.32 20.75 -6.79
C SER A 27 -5.41 19.87 -6.19
N VAL A 28 -6.61 19.94 -6.78
CA VAL A 28 -7.73 19.09 -6.40
C VAL A 28 -7.47 17.66 -6.88
N HIS A 29 -7.48 16.71 -5.95
CA HIS A 29 -7.29 15.30 -6.27
C HIS A 29 -8.58 14.67 -6.80
N ARG A 30 -8.50 13.99 -7.95
CA ARG A 30 -9.66 13.34 -8.60
C ARG A 30 -10.38 12.33 -7.71
N SER A 31 -9.65 11.58 -6.87
CA SER A 31 -10.22 10.46 -6.12
C SER A 31 -11.22 10.87 -5.03
N HIS A 32 -11.05 12.07 -4.46
CA HIS A 32 -11.90 12.54 -3.37
C HIS A 32 -12.40 13.98 -3.56
N GLY A 33 -11.86 14.73 -4.52
CA GLY A 33 -12.34 16.07 -4.87
C GLY A 33 -11.83 17.21 -3.98
N PHE A 34 -10.82 16.97 -3.14
CA PHE A 34 -10.23 18.00 -2.26
C PHE A 34 -8.79 18.30 -2.65
N ALA A 35 -8.39 19.55 -2.46
CA ALA A 35 -6.97 19.94 -2.43
C ALA A 35 -6.42 19.70 -1.02
N PRO A 36 -5.22 19.09 -0.87
CA PRO A 36 -4.63 18.80 0.43
C PRO A 36 -4.55 20.02 1.38
N ALA A 37 -4.27 21.21 0.84
CA ALA A 37 -4.20 22.45 1.64
C ALA A 37 -5.53 22.86 2.29
N ASN A 38 -6.66 22.34 1.79
CA ASN A 38 -8.00 22.72 2.24
C ASN A 38 -8.66 21.66 3.13
N VAL A 39 -7.96 20.57 3.48
CA VAL A 39 -8.51 19.47 4.28
C VAL A 39 -8.49 19.83 5.76
N MET A 40 -9.65 19.73 6.42
CA MET A 40 -9.79 19.86 7.88
C MET A 40 -10.08 18.50 8.52
N GLU A 41 -9.89 18.39 9.84
CA GLU A 41 -10.24 17.17 10.60
C GLU A 41 -11.70 16.77 10.45
N ALA A 42 -12.60 17.76 10.34
CA ALA A 42 -14.03 17.52 10.13
C ALA A 42 -14.36 16.83 8.79
N ASP A 43 -13.47 16.93 7.79
CA ASP A 43 -13.65 16.35 6.46
C ASP A 43 -13.22 14.88 6.39
N GLU A 44 -12.48 14.40 7.39
CA GLU A 44 -11.97 13.02 7.45
C GLU A 44 -13.04 11.95 7.13
N PRO A 45 -14.25 11.95 7.73
CA PRO A 45 -15.24 10.92 7.45
C PRO A 45 -15.73 10.96 5.99
N LEU A 46 -15.81 12.14 5.38
CA LEU A 46 -16.21 12.31 3.99
C LEU A 46 -15.11 11.81 3.04
N LEU A 47 -13.86 12.20 3.30
CA LEU A 47 -12.69 11.76 2.55
C LEU A 47 -12.53 10.23 2.62
N TYR A 48 -12.63 9.67 3.82
CA TYR A 48 -12.51 8.24 4.05
C TYR A 48 -13.57 7.46 3.26
N LYS A 49 -14.82 7.92 3.29
CA LYS A 49 -15.92 7.31 2.52
C LYS A 49 -15.74 7.43 1.01
N SER A 50 -15.19 8.54 0.52
CA SER A 50 -14.92 8.72 -0.91
C SER A 50 -13.77 7.86 -1.41
N LEU A 51 -12.71 7.73 -0.61
CA LEU A 51 -11.50 6.98 -0.97
C LEU A 51 -11.71 5.47 -0.91
N TYR A 52 -12.47 5.01 0.08
CA TYR A 52 -12.61 3.59 0.35
C TYR A 52 -14.06 3.15 0.20
N ASN A 53 -14.28 2.14 -0.64
CA ASN A 53 -15.60 1.54 -0.81
C ASN A 53 -15.91 0.58 0.35
N ILE A 54 -16.27 1.16 1.50
CA ILE A 54 -16.52 0.46 2.77
C ILE A 54 -17.62 -0.62 2.64
N SER A 55 -18.52 -0.48 1.65
CA SER A 55 -19.64 -1.41 1.44
C SER A 55 -19.26 -2.71 0.74
N SER A 56 -18.04 -2.84 0.20
CA SER A 56 -17.64 -4.05 -0.51
C SER A 56 -17.44 -5.22 0.46
N PRO A 57 -18.02 -6.42 0.20
CA PRO A 57 -17.76 -7.57 1.04
C PRO A 57 -16.27 -7.93 1.06
N ILE A 58 -15.77 -8.25 2.24
CA ILE A 58 -14.38 -8.65 2.44
C ILE A 58 -14.21 -10.10 1.95
N GLN A 59 -13.50 -10.26 0.84
CA GLN A 59 -13.22 -11.59 0.26
C GLN A 59 -11.81 -12.08 0.61
N PHE A 60 -11.73 -13.04 1.52
CA PHE A 60 -10.46 -13.70 1.84
C PHE A 60 -9.97 -14.54 0.67
N ARG A 61 -8.67 -14.42 0.37
CA ARG A 61 -8.01 -15.26 -0.64
C ARG A 61 -7.77 -16.68 -0.14
N PHE A 62 -7.49 -16.83 1.15
CA PHE A 62 -7.19 -18.12 1.78
C PHE A 62 -8.21 -18.45 2.88
N ALA A 63 -8.48 -19.73 3.07
CA ALA A 63 -9.29 -20.28 4.13
C ALA A 63 -8.47 -20.54 5.41
N VAL A 64 -9.16 -20.84 6.51
CA VAL A 64 -8.51 -21.41 7.70
C VAL A 64 -8.12 -22.85 7.35
N ASP A 65 -6.98 -23.31 7.88
CA ASP A 65 -6.35 -24.61 7.60
C ASP A 65 -5.71 -24.79 6.21
N ASP A 66 -5.78 -23.79 5.33
CA ASP A 66 -5.00 -23.76 4.09
C ASP A 66 -3.50 -23.84 4.38
N VAL A 67 -2.79 -24.64 3.58
CA VAL A 67 -1.34 -24.82 3.67
C VAL A 67 -0.63 -23.76 2.83
N VAL A 68 0.17 -22.93 3.48
CA VAL A 68 0.88 -21.79 2.87
C VAL A 68 2.37 -21.79 3.25
N ARG A 69 3.17 -21.08 2.46
CA ARG A 69 4.58 -20.79 2.73
C ARG A 69 4.79 -19.30 2.91
N ILE A 70 5.73 -18.93 3.77
CA ILE A 70 6.04 -17.53 4.04
C ILE A 70 7.12 -17.07 3.06
N SER A 71 6.96 -15.87 2.49
CA SER A 71 8.00 -15.27 1.65
C SER A 71 9.20 -14.90 2.52
N LYS A 72 10.40 -15.29 2.11
CA LYS A 72 11.64 -14.88 2.77
C LYS A 72 11.82 -13.37 2.65
N ALA A 73 12.29 -12.74 3.72
CA ALA A 73 12.64 -11.32 3.71
C ALA A 73 13.68 -11.03 2.61
N ARG A 74 13.46 -9.95 1.84
CA ARG A 74 14.40 -9.53 0.79
C ARG A 74 15.67 -9.00 1.45
N LYS A 75 16.81 -9.57 1.07
CA LYS A 75 18.15 -9.06 1.42
C LYS A 75 18.62 -8.08 0.35
N VAL A 76 19.55 -7.18 0.69
CA VAL A 76 20.15 -6.19 -0.22
C VAL A 76 20.68 -6.85 -1.50
N PHE A 77 21.35 -8.00 -1.35
CA PHE A 77 21.77 -8.85 -2.46
C PHE A 77 21.05 -10.19 -2.37
N LYS A 78 20.31 -10.56 -3.42
CA LYS A 78 19.65 -11.86 -3.54
C LYS A 78 20.31 -12.67 -4.65
N LYS A 79 20.69 -13.91 -4.32
CA LYS A 79 21.08 -14.91 -5.32
C LYS A 79 19.83 -15.36 -6.07
N GLY A 80 19.80 -15.16 -7.40
CA GLY A 80 18.63 -15.46 -8.24
C GLY A 80 18.20 -16.93 -8.20
N TYR A 81 19.14 -17.85 -7.98
CA TYR A 81 18.89 -19.29 -7.89
C TYR A 81 18.30 -19.74 -6.53
N LEU A 82 18.28 -18.88 -5.50
CA LEU A 82 17.72 -19.25 -4.21
C LEU A 82 16.19 -19.06 -4.18
N PRO A 83 15.44 -20.00 -3.58
CA PRO A 83 13.99 -19.90 -3.49
C PRO A 83 13.57 -18.70 -2.65
N GLY A 84 12.50 -18.03 -3.08
CA GLY A 84 11.92 -16.87 -2.39
C GLY A 84 11.04 -17.21 -1.17
N TRP A 85 10.79 -18.49 -0.92
CA TRP A 85 9.87 -18.98 0.11
C TRP A 85 10.62 -19.77 1.19
N THR A 86 10.05 -19.84 2.38
CA THR A 86 10.47 -20.78 3.43
C THR A 86 10.26 -22.22 2.97
N GLU A 87 11.11 -23.14 3.44
CA GLU A 87 10.94 -24.57 3.20
C GLU A 87 9.76 -25.11 4.02
N GLU A 88 9.61 -24.58 5.23
CA GLU A 88 8.52 -24.85 6.16
C GLU A 88 7.16 -24.50 5.56
N MET A 89 6.22 -25.44 5.70
CA MET A 89 4.81 -25.26 5.38
C MET A 89 4.03 -24.96 6.66
N PHE A 90 3.08 -24.04 6.56
CA PHE A 90 2.27 -23.59 7.68
C PHE A 90 0.79 -23.69 7.37
N LYS A 91 -0.04 -23.84 8.41
CA LYS A 91 -1.49 -23.73 8.30
C LYS A 91 -1.98 -22.39 8.82
N ILE A 92 -2.93 -21.80 8.11
CA ILE A 92 -3.60 -20.56 8.55
C ILE A 92 -4.47 -20.87 9.77
N TYR A 93 -4.22 -20.18 10.87
CA TYR A 93 -4.97 -20.35 12.12
C TYR A 93 -6.13 -19.36 12.25
N LYS A 94 -5.91 -18.10 11.89
CA LYS A 94 -6.94 -17.05 12.00
C LYS A 94 -6.82 -16.05 10.85
N ARG A 95 -7.95 -15.43 10.51
CA ARG A 95 -8.05 -14.39 9.48
C ARG A 95 -8.61 -13.13 10.11
N TYR A 96 -8.06 -11.97 9.73
CA TYR A 96 -8.51 -10.67 10.21
C TYR A 96 -9.04 -9.85 9.04
N PRO A 97 -10.33 -9.47 9.05
CA PRO A 97 -10.87 -8.53 8.09
C PRO A 97 -10.32 -7.13 8.38
N THR A 98 -9.72 -6.50 7.38
CA THR A 98 -9.27 -5.10 7.45
C THR A 98 -9.94 -4.30 6.33
N ASN A 99 -10.49 -3.14 6.66
CA ASN A 99 -10.95 -2.16 5.70
C ASN A 99 -10.28 -0.80 6.00
N PRO A 100 -9.56 -0.19 5.06
CA PRO A 100 -9.22 -0.70 3.73
C PRO A 100 -8.21 -1.86 3.75
N ARG A 101 -8.18 -2.67 2.67
CA ARG A 101 -7.30 -3.84 2.49
C ARG A 101 -5.82 -3.42 2.69
N PRO A 102 -4.94 -4.25 3.30
CA PRO A 102 -4.83 -5.70 3.12
C PRO A 102 -5.38 -6.58 4.26
N MET A 103 -5.70 -7.84 3.94
CA MET A 103 -6.11 -8.84 4.92
C MET A 103 -4.91 -9.49 5.59
N PHE A 104 -5.01 -9.70 6.90
CA PHE A 104 -3.96 -10.34 7.68
C PHE A 104 -4.34 -11.77 8.07
N TYR A 105 -3.36 -12.67 8.00
CA TYR A 105 -3.48 -14.06 8.37
C TYR A 105 -2.56 -14.34 9.55
N LYS A 106 -3.09 -14.99 10.59
CA LYS A 106 -2.30 -15.46 11.73
C LYS A 106 -1.83 -16.88 11.44
N ILE A 107 -0.52 -17.06 11.56
CA ILE A 107 0.14 -18.35 11.43
C ILE A 107 0.76 -18.67 12.80
N PRO A 108 0.52 -19.85 13.39
CA PRO A 108 1.13 -20.24 14.66
C PRO A 108 2.59 -20.66 14.43
N LEU A 109 3.48 -20.28 15.36
CA LEU A 109 4.92 -20.55 15.25
C LEU A 109 5.29 -22.05 15.33
N ILE A 110 4.37 -22.92 15.79
CA ILE A 110 4.67 -24.30 16.19
C ILE A 110 4.05 -25.36 15.26
N LYS A 111 3.03 -25.03 14.46
CA LYS A 111 2.41 -26.02 13.55
C LYS A 111 3.14 -26.07 12.21
N LYS A 112 4.28 -26.76 12.20
CA LYS A 112 4.90 -27.30 11.00
C LYS A 112 4.17 -28.61 10.64
N LEU A 113 3.87 -28.80 9.36
CA LEU A 113 3.46 -30.11 8.84
C LEU A 113 4.67 -31.02 8.66
#